data_AF-A0A1Q7PMC2-F1
#
_entry.id   AF-A0A1Q7PMC2-F1
#
_cell.length_a   1.000
_cell.length_b   1.000
_cell.length_c   1.000
_cell.angle_alpha   90.00
_cell.angle_beta   90.00
_cell.angle_gamma   90.00
#
_symmetry.space_group_name_H-M   'P 1'
#
loop_
_entity.id
_entity.type
_entity.pdbx_description
1 polymer ?
#
loop_
_entity_poly.entity_id
_entity_poly.type
_entity_poly.pdbx_seq_one_letter_code
_entity_poly.pdbx_strand_id
1 'polypeptide(L)'
;MNLVEEIAGELCKILLPIEEKIFFGNSKSSIAVCTLSSIRFLKKIANSSLMNEIAIAGRLLSENKGIDSLVKYVISNAKISMIILCGKDTVGHRPGHSLLCLYKNGIDENGKIIGSQSPQPIVSLTKQEVSRFQNQVKIIDKIGEDRIYNLKAIIEIKNKN
;
A
#
# COMPACT_ATOMS: atom_id res chain seq x y z
N MET A 1 -10.12 -8.68 -18.92
CA MET A 1 -8.71 -9.01 -19.19
C MET A 1 -8.73 -10.08 -20.27
N ASN A 2 -8.08 -9.85 -21.40
CA ASN A 2 -8.02 -10.87 -22.44
C ASN A 2 -6.92 -11.90 -22.10
N LEU A 3 -7.01 -13.11 -22.64
CA LEU A 3 -6.08 -14.20 -22.37
C LEU A 3 -4.61 -13.81 -22.66
N VAL A 4 -4.40 -12.91 -23.62
CA VAL A 4 -3.07 -12.43 -24.03
C VAL A 4 -2.42 -11.58 -22.94
N GLU A 5 -3.18 -10.68 -22.31
CA GLU A 5 -2.72 -9.85 -21.18
C GLU A 5 -2.34 -10.72 -19.98
N GLU A 6 -3.12 -11.77 -19.71
CA GLU A 6 -2.85 -12.69 -18.60
C GLU A 6 -1.59 -13.51 -18.84
N ILE A 7 -1.43 -14.10 -20.04
CA ILE A 7 -0.23 -14.84 -20.44
C ILE A 7 1.00 -13.92 -20.42
N ALA A 8 0.90 -12.70 -20.95
CA ALA A 8 1.98 -11.73 -20.90
C ALA A 8 2.37 -11.38 -19.46
N GLY A 9 1.38 -11.22 -18.58
CA GLY A 9 1.61 -10.99 -17.14
C GLY A 9 2.35 -12.13 -16.46
N GLU A 10 1.98 -13.38 -16.71
CA GLU A 10 2.66 -14.56 -16.15
C GLU A 10 4.08 -14.71 -16.70
N LEU A 11 4.28 -14.51 -18.01
CA LEU A 11 5.60 -14.52 -18.64
C LEU A 11 6.52 -13.44 -18.05
N CYS A 12 6.01 -12.22 -17.85
CA CYS A 12 6.75 -11.14 -17.23
C CYS A 12 7.18 -11.48 -15.79
N LYS A 13 6.36 -12.19 -15.00
CA LYS A 13 6.76 -12.61 -13.64
C LYS A 13 7.92 -13.60 -13.65
N ILE A 14 7.96 -14.50 -14.63
CA ILE A 14 9.01 -15.51 -14.78
C ILE A 14 10.31 -14.85 -15.27
N LEU A 15 10.20 -14.00 -16.30
CA LEU A 15 11.35 -13.36 -16.95
C LEU A 15 11.92 -12.19 -16.12
N LEU A 16 11.08 -11.47 -15.38
CA LEU A 16 11.42 -10.31 -14.57
C LEU A 16 10.81 -10.48 -13.18
N PRO A 17 11.36 -11.36 -12.33
CA PRO A 17 10.85 -11.54 -10.97
C PRO A 17 10.89 -10.19 -10.26
N ILE A 18 9.73 -9.71 -9.82
CA ILE A 18 9.63 -8.47 -9.05
C ILE A 18 10.18 -8.79 -7.65
N GLU A 19 11.50 -8.71 -7.52
CA GLU A 19 12.19 -8.90 -6.25
C GLU A 19 11.75 -7.85 -5.22
N GLU A 20 11.68 -8.30 -3.96
CA GLU A 20 11.51 -7.49 -2.74
C GLU A 20 10.35 -6.49 -2.79
N LYS A 21 9.20 -6.91 -2.26
CA LYS A 21 8.03 -6.04 -2.09
C LYS A 21 7.86 -5.52 -0.67
N ILE A 22 8.41 -6.19 0.33
CA ILE A 22 8.09 -5.98 1.74
C ILE A 22 9.33 -6.22 2.60
N PHE A 23 9.52 -5.38 3.62
CA PHE A 23 10.49 -5.54 4.70
C PHE A 23 9.75 -5.40 6.03
N PHE A 24 10.00 -6.31 6.97
CA PHE A 24 9.42 -6.27 8.32
C PHE A 24 10.37 -5.54 9.27
N GLY A 25 9.80 -4.74 10.16
CA GLY A 25 10.53 -3.99 11.17
C GLY A 25 10.09 -4.37 12.58
N ASN A 26 9.91 -3.37 13.43
CA ASN A 26 9.48 -3.55 14.81
C ASN A 26 8.01 -4.00 14.91
N SER A 27 7.78 -5.26 15.27
CA SER A 27 6.45 -5.87 15.44
C SER A 27 5.56 -5.24 16.52
N LYS A 28 6.10 -4.32 17.34
CA LYS A 28 5.35 -3.53 18.33
C LYS A 28 4.88 -2.18 17.78
N SER A 29 5.42 -1.71 16.65
CA SER A 29 5.00 -0.47 16.03
C SER A 29 3.59 -0.59 15.43
N SER A 30 2.88 0.53 15.39
CA SER A 30 1.57 0.66 14.76
C SER A 30 1.62 1.27 13.36
N ILE A 31 2.82 1.56 12.85
CA ILE A 31 3.05 2.30 11.62
C ILE A 31 3.45 1.35 10.49
N ALA A 32 2.71 1.38 9.38
CA ALA A 32 3.09 0.77 8.12
C ALA A 32 3.50 1.85 7.11
N VAL A 33 4.49 1.57 6.27
CA VAL A 33 4.93 2.48 5.20
C VAL A 33 4.67 1.81 3.85
N CYS A 34 3.89 2.46 3.00
CA CYS A 34 3.67 2.05 1.62
C CYS A 34 4.42 2.98 0.68
N THR A 35 5.39 2.49 -0.07
CA THR A 35 6.26 3.29 -0.96
C THR A 35 5.84 3.24 -2.43
N LEU A 36 4.66 2.71 -2.73
CA LEU A 36 4.12 2.58 -4.09
C LEU A 36 5.13 1.94 -5.06
N SER A 37 5.47 2.59 -6.16
CA SER A 37 6.44 2.08 -7.15
C SER A 37 7.91 2.35 -6.80
N SER A 38 8.20 3.14 -5.75
CA SER A 38 9.55 3.62 -5.44
C SER A 38 10.45 2.57 -4.77
N ILE A 39 10.96 1.59 -5.52
CA ILE A 39 11.86 0.53 -5.00
C ILE A 39 13.14 1.07 -4.36
N ARG A 40 13.78 2.08 -4.96
CA ARG A 40 15.00 2.70 -4.38
C ARG A 40 14.71 3.34 -3.02
N PHE A 41 13.53 3.92 -2.85
CA PHE A 41 13.12 4.52 -1.58
C PHE A 41 12.83 3.44 -0.53
N LEU A 42 12.13 2.36 -0.92
CA LEU A 42 11.92 1.20 -0.05
C LEU A 42 13.25 0.64 0.46
N LYS A 43 14.23 0.42 -0.42
CA LYS A 43 15.56 -0.08 -0.02
C LYS A 43 16.28 0.89 0.92
N LYS A 44 16.15 2.21 0.73
CA LYS A 44 16.71 3.20 1.67
C LYS A 44 16.06 3.11 3.06
N ILE A 45 14.74 2.94 3.12
CA ILE A 45 14.02 2.76 4.39
C ILE A 45 14.48 1.47 5.07
N ALA A 46 14.50 0.35 4.33
CA ALA A 46 14.88 -0.96 4.85
C ALA A 46 16.31 -1.00 5.43
N ASN A 47 17.23 -0.21 4.87
CA ASN A 47 18.62 -0.11 5.35
C ASN A 47 18.84 1.03 6.37
N SER A 48 17.77 1.59 6.94
CA SER A 48 17.85 2.70 7.90
C SER A 48 17.31 2.32 9.26
N SER A 49 17.66 3.12 10.28
CA SER A 49 17.12 2.95 11.64
C SER A 49 15.61 3.17 11.74
N LEU A 50 14.94 3.68 10.69
CA LEU A 50 13.48 3.80 10.66
C LEU A 50 12.78 2.45 10.80
N MET A 51 13.41 1.34 10.42
CA MET A 51 12.84 0.00 10.59
C MET A 51 12.58 -0.37 12.07
N ASN A 52 13.24 0.31 13.02
CA ASN A 52 12.97 0.14 14.45
C ASN A 52 11.68 0.85 14.90
N GLU A 53 11.19 1.80 14.11
CA GLU A 53 10.03 2.65 14.41
C GLU A 53 8.77 2.23 13.65
N ILE A 54 8.91 1.43 12.59
CA ILE A 54 7.80 0.97 11.74
C ILE A 54 7.66 -0.55 11.79
N ALA A 55 6.43 -1.03 11.65
CA ALA A 55 6.14 -2.46 11.66
C ALA A 55 6.52 -3.13 10.34
N ILE A 56 6.30 -2.42 9.24
CA ILE A 56 6.43 -2.96 7.89
C ILE A 56 6.63 -1.80 6.90
N ALA A 57 7.50 -2.01 5.91
CA ALA A 57 7.61 -1.16 4.74
C ALA A 57 7.40 -2.00 3.48
N GLY A 58 6.62 -1.52 2.52
CA GLY A 58 6.41 -2.27 1.28
C GLY A 58 5.90 -1.44 0.11
N ARG A 59 5.96 -2.05 -1.08
CA ARG A 59 5.45 -1.47 -2.33
C ARG A 59 4.00 -1.89 -2.58
N LEU A 60 3.27 -1.03 -3.26
CA LEU A 60 1.95 -1.31 -3.81
C LEU A 60 1.96 -0.95 -5.29
N LEU A 61 1.72 -1.95 -6.15
CA LEU A 61 1.92 -1.84 -7.59
C LEU A 61 0.63 -2.04 -8.40
N SER A 62 -0.38 -2.73 -7.85
CA SER A 62 -1.67 -2.94 -8.51
C SER A 62 -2.83 -2.43 -7.67
N GLU A 63 -3.83 -1.90 -8.36
CA GLU A 63 -5.06 -1.29 -7.87
C GLU A 63 -6.13 -2.28 -7.39
N ASN A 64 -5.83 -3.58 -7.47
CA ASN A 64 -6.76 -4.66 -7.16
C ASN A 64 -6.11 -5.65 -6.18
N LYS A 65 -5.47 -6.73 -6.66
CA LYS A 65 -4.84 -7.79 -5.84
C LYS A 65 -3.82 -7.24 -4.83
N GLY A 66 -3.11 -6.17 -5.18
CA GLY A 66 -2.20 -5.48 -4.27
C GLY A 66 -2.95 -4.81 -3.11
N ILE A 67 -4.06 -4.13 -3.41
CA ILE A 67 -4.93 -3.51 -2.41
C ILE A 67 -5.61 -4.58 -1.55
N ASP A 68 -6.12 -5.66 -2.14
CA ASP A 68 -6.66 -6.82 -1.41
C ASP A 68 -5.66 -7.32 -0.36
N SER A 69 -4.42 -7.54 -0.79
CA SER A 69 -3.35 -8.06 0.07
C SER A 69 -3.01 -7.09 1.19
N LEU A 70 -2.90 -5.79 0.87
CA LEU A 70 -2.62 -4.75 1.85
C LEU A 70 -3.74 -4.65 2.89
N VAL A 71 -4.99 -4.58 2.47
CA VAL A 71 -6.15 -4.45 3.35
C VAL A 71 -6.27 -5.68 4.25
N LYS A 72 -6.21 -6.90 3.69
CA LYS A 72 -6.27 -8.15 4.46
C LYS A 72 -5.15 -8.26 5.48
N TYR A 73 -3.93 -7.86 5.12
CA TYR A 73 -2.82 -7.83 6.05
C TYR A 73 -3.06 -6.85 7.20
N VAL A 74 -3.51 -5.62 6.90
CA VAL A 74 -3.78 -4.60 7.90
C VAL A 74 -4.89 -5.05 8.86
N ILE A 75 -6.04 -5.52 8.37
CA ILE A 75 -7.15 -5.92 9.25
C ILE A 75 -6.83 -7.17 10.08
N SER A 76 -5.95 -8.05 9.60
CA SER A 76 -5.47 -9.21 10.39
C SER A 76 -4.44 -8.82 11.45
N ASN A 77 -3.76 -7.69 11.30
CA ASN A 77 -2.83 -7.13 12.27
C ASN A 77 -3.39 -5.87 12.93
N ALA A 78 -4.22 -6.05 13.97
CA ALA A 78 -4.91 -4.98 14.69
C ALA A 78 -4.00 -3.90 15.31
N LYS A 79 -2.69 -4.16 15.43
CA LYS A 79 -1.73 -3.15 15.90
C LYS A 79 -1.48 -2.05 14.87
N ILE A 80 -1.60 -2.35 13.57
CA ILE A 80 -1.40 -1.37 12.52
C ILE A 80 -2.60 -0.43 12.53
N SER A 81 -2.34 0.82 12.91
CA SER A 81 -3.32 1.90 12.99
C SER A 81 -2.97 3.11 12.12
N MET A 82 -1.79 3.10 11.49
CA MET A 82 -1.36 4.15 10.57
C MET A 82 -0.69 3.56 9.34
N ILE A 83 -1.02 4.11 8.17
CA ILE A 83 -0.32 3.84 6.91
C ILE A 83 0.21 5.17 6.38
N ILE A 84 1.52 5.27 6.19
CA ILE A 84 2.15 6.38 5.48
C ILE A 84 2.23 5.98 4.00
N LEU A 85 1.40 6.60 3.17
CA LEU A 85 1.35 6.34 1.73
C LEU A 85 2.25 7.34 1.02
N CYS A 86 3.39 6.89 0.50
CA CYS A 86 4.45 7.74 -0.04
C CYS A 86 5.11 7.10 -1.26
N GLY A 87 6.11 7.78 -1.83
CA GLY A 87 6.73 7.38 -3.08
C GLY A 87 5.88 7.71 -4.31
N LYS A 88 6.34 7.26 -5.47
CA LYS A 88 5.70 7.58 -6.76
C LYS A 88 4.59 6.58 -7.04
N ASP A 89 3.41 7.07 -7.38
CA ASP A 89 2.32 6.21 -7.82
C ASP A 89 2.61 5.64 -9.22
N THR A 90 2.12 4.43 -9.50
CA THR A 90 2.35 3.77 -10.79
C THR A 90 1.48 4.44 -11.85
N VAL A 91 2.08 4.86 -12.97
CA VAL A 91 1.33 5.28 -14.16
C VAL A 91 0.49 4.11 -14.69
N GLY A 92 -0.74 4.39 -15.12
CA GLY A 92 -1.70 3.35 -15.53
C GLY A 92 -2.46 2.80 -14.32
N HIS A 93 -1.87 1.86 -13.58
CA HIS A 93 -2.53 1.19 -12.46
C HIS A 93 -2.96 2.14 -11.33
N ARG A 94 -2.20 3.21 -11.04
CA ARG A 94 -2.48 4.22 -9.98
C ARG A 94 -2.97 3.61 -8.65
N PRO A 95 -2.27 2.61 -8.09
CA PRO A 95 -2.72 1.91 -6.90
C PRO A 95 -2.82 2.81 -5.65
N GLY A 96 -1.97 3.84 -5.52
CA GLY A 96 -2.05 4.79 -4.41
C GLY A 96 -3.35 5.58 -4.46
N HIS A 97 -3.70 6.10 -5.65
CA HIS A 97 -4.99 6.74 -5.89
C HIS A 97 -6.17 5.81 -5.57
N SER A 98 -6.16 4.57 -6.07
CA SER A 98 -7.23 3.60 -5.78
C SER A 98 -7.35 3.28 -4.29
N LEU A 99 -6.25 3.15 -3.56
CA LEU A 99 -6.28 2.90 -2.11
C LEU A 99 -6.93 4.07 -1.37
N LEU A 100 -6.63 5.33 -1.76
CA LEU A 100 -7.26 6.51 -1.18
C LEU A 100 -8.76 6.58 -1.50
N CYS A 101 -9.17 6.20 -2.70
CA CYS A 101 -10.59 6.08 -3.08
C CYS A 101 -11.30 5.01 -2.25
N LEU A 102 -10.69 3.82 -2.08
CA LEU A 102 -11.24 2.76 -1.23
C LEU A 102 -11.38 3.25 0.22
N TYR A 103 -10.36 3.93 0.73
CA TYR A 103 -10.37 4.47 2.09
C TYR A 103 -11.48 5.50 2.31
N LYS A 104 -11.74 6.38 1.34
CA LYS A 104 -12.75 7.44 1.46
C LYS A 104 -14.18 6.99 1.13
N ASN A 105 -14.32 6.18 0.09
CA ASN A 105 -15.61 5.95 -0.57
C ASN A 105 -16.07 4.48 -0.49
N GLY A 106 -15.17 3.56 -0.14
CA GLY A 106 -15.44 2.13 -0.14
C GLY A 106 -15.59 1.53 -1.54
N ILE A 107 -16.45 0.50 -1.63
CA ILE A 107 -16.67 -0.31 -2.82
C ILE A 107 -18.17 -0.43 -3.12
N ASP A 108 -18.53 -0.66 -4.39
CA ASP A 108 -19.89 -0.98 -4.81
C ASP A 108 -20.22 -2.48 -4.64
N GLU A 109 -21.42 -2.90 -5.07
CA GLU A 109 -21.87 -4.30 -4.98
C GLU A 109 -21.02 -5.29 -5.79
N ASN A 110 -20.30 -4.80 -6.80
CA ASN A 110 -19.44 -5.62 -7.66
C ASN A 110 -17.96 -5.58 -7.22
N GLY A 111 -17.68 -4.99 -6.06
CA GLY A 111 -16.31 -4.84 -5.55
C GLY A 111 -15.50 -3.75 -6.26
N LYS A 112 -16.13 -2.89 -7.07
CA LYS A 112 -15.44 -1.76 -7.71
C LYS A 112 -15.18 -0.66 -6.69
N ILE A 113 -13.95 -0.17 -6.64
CA ILE A 113 -13.55 0.94 -5.79
C ILE A 113 -14.19 2.24 -6.30
N ILE A 114 -15.01 2.86 -5.46
CA ILE A 114 -15.81 4.03 -5.83
C ILE A 114 -14.91 5.26 -6.00
N GLY A 115 -14.96 5.88 -7.18
CA GLY A 115 -14.19 7.08 -7.53
C GLY A 115 -12.76 6.80 -8.02
N SER A 116 -12.32 5.54 -8.08
CA SER A 116 -11.02 5.20 -8.65
C SER A 116 -10.99 5.39 -10.16
N GLN A 117 -9.97 6.08 -10.66
CA GLN A 117 -9.73 6.31 -12.10
C GLN A 117 -8.84 5.23 -12.77
N SER A 118 -8.41 4.22 -12.02
CA SER A 118 -7.56 3.15 -12.55
C SER A 118 -8.30 2.24 -13.53
N PRO A 119 -7.60 1.52 -14.43
CA PRO A 119 -8.22 0.70 -15.45
C PRO A 119 -9.09 -0.44 -14.90
N GLN A 120 -8.62 -1.16 -13.87
CA GLN A 120 -9.33 -2.32 -13.32
C GLN A 120 -9.40 -2.29 -11.78
N PRO A 121 -10.12 -1.31 -11.17
CA PRO A 121 -10.15 -1.10 -9.73
C PRO A 121 -11.23 -1.95 -9.06
N ILE A 122 -11.18 -3.26 -9.30
CA ILE A 122 -12.11 -4.24 -8.72
C ILE A 122 -11.35 -5.10 -7.73
N VAL A 123 -11.81 -5.13 -6.48
CA VAL A 123 -11.21 -5.86 -5.35
C VAL A 123 -12.07 -7.06 -4.94
N SER A 124 -11.45 -8.05 -4.31
CA SER A 124 -12.15 -9.22 -3.74
C SER A 124 -12.62 -9.01 -2.30
N LEU A 125 -12.41 -7.82 -1.75
CA LEU A 125 -12.81 -7.43 -0.39
C LEU A 125 -14.32 -7.33 -0.25
N THR A 126 -14.82 -7.75 0.91
CA THR A 126 -16.20 -7.50 1.32
C THR A 126 -16.37 -6.08 1.85
N LYS A 127 -17.60 -5.54 1.84
CA LYS A 127 -17.91 -4.24 2.46
C LYS A 127 -17.54 -4.21 3.95
N GLN A 128 -17.65 -5.34 4.65
CA GLN A 128 -17.27 -5.45 6.06
C GLN A 128 -15.76 -5.34 6.25
N GLU A 129 -14.96 -6.01 5.42
CA GLU A 129 -13.49 -5.88 5.45
C GLU A 129 -13.05 -4.44 5.14
N VAL A 130 -13.68 -3.80 4.15
CA VAL A 130 -13.41 -2.39 3.81
C VAL A 130 -13.77 -1.48 4.98
N SER A 131 -14.94 -1.64 5.58
CA SER A 131 -15.36 -0.85 6.75
C SER A 131 -14.42 -1.05 7.94
N ARG A 132 -14.00 -2.28 8.22
CA ARG A 132 -13.01 -2.57 9.27
C ARG A 132 -11.69 -1.86 8.99
N PHE A 133 -11.20 -1.93 7.76
CA PHE A 133 -9.99 -1.24 7.35
C PHE A 133 -10.09 0.29 7.54
N GLN A 134 -11.17 0.90 7.04
CA GLN A 134 -11.41 2.34 7.17
C GLN A 134 -11.41 2.81 8.63
N ASN A 135 -11.99 2.02 9.52
CA ASN A 135 -12.05 2.33 10.96
C ASN A 135 -10.75 2.04 11.70
N GLN A 136 -9.97 1.05 11.26
CA GLN A 136 -8.76 0.63 11.97
C GLN A 136 -7.57 1.56 11.71
N VAL A 137 -7.41 2.06 10.48
CA VAL A 137 -6.22 2.84 10.10
C VAL A 137 -6.50 4.29 9.72
N LYS A 138 -5.54 5.15 10.04
CA LYS A 138 -5.40 6.47 9.43
C LYS A 138 -4.39 6.42 8.29
N ILE A 139 -4.78 6.84 7.09
CA ILE A 139 -3.84 7.01 5.98
C ILE A 139 -3.28 8.44 5.98
N ILE A 140 -1.95 8.55 6.02
CA ILE A 140 -1.24 9.80 5.80
C ILE A 140 -0.80 9.84 4.33
N ASP A 141 -1.49 10.65 3.54
CA ASP A 141 -1.22 10.84 2.13
C ASP A 141 0.02 11.74 1.92
N LYS A 142 1.08 11.14 1.38
CA LYS A 142 2.34 11.76 0.98
C LYS A 142 2.79 11.22 -0.37
N ILE A 143 1.85 10.89 -1.26
CA ILE A 143 2.18 10.45 -2.63
C ILE A 143 3.07 11.52 -3.28
N GLY A 144 4.15 11.06 -3.92
CA GLY A 144 5.20 11.89 -4.52
C GLY A 144 6.38 12.18 -3.59
N GLU A 145 6.26 11.97 -2.28
CA GLU A 145 7.37 12.15 -1.34
C GLU A 145 8.25 10.91 -1.27
N ASP A 146 9.55 11.06 -1.52
CA ASP A 146 10.53 9.97 -1.49
C ASP A 146 11.83 10.33 -0.72
N ARG A 147 11.77 11.35 0.13
CA ARG A 147 12.89 11.77 1.00
C ARG A 147 12.74 11.17 2.39
N ILE A 148 13.79 10.47 2.82
CA ILE A 148 13.82 9.76 4.12
C ILE A 148 13.69 10.71 5.32
N TYR A 149 14.24 11.93 5.22
CA TYR A 149 14.14 12.94 6.27
C TYR A 149 12.69 13.35 6.56
N ASN A 150 11.87 13.48 5.51
CA ASN A 150 10.46 13.84 5.66
C ASN A 150 9.65 12.69 6.26
N LEU A 151 9.95 11.46 5.87
CA LEU A 151 9.35 10.27 6.49
C LEU A 151 9.69 10.19 7.98
N LYS A 152 10.95 10.44 8.35
CA LYS A 152 11.40 10.47 9.74
C LYS A 152 10.63 11.51 10.56
N ALA A 153 10.47 12.73 10.04
CA ALA A 153 9.72 13.78 10.73
C ALA A 153 8.25 13.38 10.99
N ILE A 154 7.59 12.73 10.04
CA ILE A 154 6.21 12.25 10.20
C ILE A 154 6.12 11.20 11.33
N ILE A 155 7.05 10.24 11.34
CA ILE A 155 7.10 9.18 12.36
C ILE A 155 7.37 9.77 13.75
N GLU A 156 8.31 10.71 13.87
CA GLU A 156 8.62 11.38 15.14
C GLU A 156 7.43 12.18 15.70
N ILE A 157 6.68 12.89 14.85
CA ILE A 157 5.45 13.59 15.28
C ILE A 157 4.42 12.59 15.80
N LYS A 158 4.29 11.41 15.17
CA LYS A 158 3.35 10.40 15.62
C LYS A 158 3.75 9.79 16.96
N ASN A 159 5.02 9.48 17.18
CA ASN A 159 5.46 8.87 18.44
C ASN A 159 5.36 9.80 19.65
N LYS A 160 5.26 11.12 19.43
CA LYS A 160 5.05 12.13 20.49
C LYS A 160 3.57 12.33 20.88
N ASN A 161 2.62 11.83 20.08
CA ASN A 161 1.18 11.99 20.27
C ASN A 161 0.48 10.65 20.47
#